data_AF-A0A953JQS9-F1
#
_entry.id   AF-A0A953JQS9-F1
#
_cell.length_a   1.000
_cell.length_b   1.000
_cell.length_c   1.000
_cell.angle_alpha   90.00
_cell.angle_beta   90.00
_cell.angle_gamma   90.00
#
_symmetry.space_group_name_H-M   'P 1'
#
loop_
_entity.id
_entity.type
_entity.pdbx_description
1 polymer ?
#
loop_
_entity_poly.entity_id
_entity_poly.type
_entity_poly.pdbx_seq_one_letter_code
_entity_poly.pdbx_strand_id
1 'polypeptide(L)'
;MKLRSTLALSLVALTGAGIVPLGTEAASAAPAVSRAELKARAIGYMTESMSAFQRHDNQAPQPFDWRDNACSNVPDGIFKNACDRHDFGYRNFGKGLRLDRTEARRKWVDDQFKKDMYKACEDAWGPNSLCRRRADVYYQGVRSQGAGAFFG
;
A
#
# COMPACT_ATOMS: atom_id res chain seq x y z
N MET A 1 -13.09 71.56 -64.90
CA MET A 1 -12.90 70.43 -65.84
C MET A 1 -13.53 69.18 -65.24
N LYS A 2 -14.48 68.58 -65.98
CA LYS A 2 -14.91 67.17 -66.04
C LYS A 2 -15.28 66.39 -64.75
N LEU A 3 -16.49 65.81 -64.83
CA LEU A 3 -17.14 64.76 -64.03
C LEU A 3 -16.26 63.51 -63.79
N ARG A 4 -16.54 62.71 -62.74
CA ARG A 4 -17.33 61.44 -62.80
C ARG A 4 -17.31 60.62 -61.49
N SER A 5 -18.45 59.96 -61.29
CA SER A 5 -18.92 59.01 -60.26
C SER A 5 -18.05 57.75 -60.05
N THR A 6 -18.14 57.11 -58.86
CA THR A 6 -18.58 55.70 -58.69
C THR A 6 -18.81 55.31 -57.22
N LEU A 7 -19.91 54.57 -57.00
CA LEU A 7 -20.25 53.79 -55.79
C LEU A 7 -19.23 52.67 -55.55
N ALA A 8 -18.97 52.34 -54.28
CA ALA A 8 -18.55 51.01 -53.86
C ALA A 8 -19.45 50.55 -52.71
N LEU A 9 -20.28 49.54 -53.01
CA LEU A 9 -21.16 48.83 -52.09
C LEU A 9 -20.32 47.78 -51.37
N SER A 10 -20.15 47.87 -50.06
CA SER A 10 -19.49 46.83 -49.26
C SER A 10 -20.51 46.07 -48.42
N LEU A 11 -20.75 44.82 -48.81
CA LEU A 11 -21.38 43.78 -48.00
C LEU A 11 -20.48 43.45 -46.80
N VAL A 12 -21.03 43.46 -45.59
CA VAL A 12 -20.48 42.63 -44.49
C VAL A 12 -21.62 41.76 -43.98
N ALA A 13 -21.46 40.45 -44.21
CA ALA A 13 -22.38 39.41 -43.79
C ALA A 13 -22.38 39.29 -42.25
N LEU A 14 -23.58 39.22 -41.67
CA LEU A 14 -23.81 38.92 -40.26
C LEU A 14 -23.53 37.42 -40.03
N THR A 15 -22.34 37.07 -39.55
CA THR A 15 -22.08 35.72 -39.05
C THR A 15 -22.57 35.62 -37.61
N GLY A 16 -23.65 34.86 -37.41
CA GLY A 16 -24.19 34.56 -36.10
C GLY A 16 -23.18 33.82 -35.24
N ALA A 17 -22.89 34.37 -34.05
CA ALA A 17 -22.09 33.71 -33.03
C ALA A 17 -22.89 32.52 -32.46
N GLY A 18 -22.59 31.31 -32.94
CA GLY A 18 -23.05 30.08 -32.33
C GLY A 18 -22.39 29.93 -30.96
N ILE A 19 -23.19 30.05 -29.89
CA ILE A 19 -22.78 29.72 -28.54
C ILE A 19 -22.61 28.20 -28.49
N VAL A 20 -21.37 27.72 -28.48
CA VAL A 20 -21.07 26.30 -28.27
C VAL A 20 -21.34 26.02 -26.78
N PRO A 21 -22.26 25.11 -26.42
CA PRO A 21 -22.37 24.71 -25.03
C PRO A 21 -21.06 24.01 -24.65
N LEU A 22 -20.35 24.57 -23.67
CA LEU A 22 -19.22 23.89 -23.01
C LEU A 22 -19.76 22.56 -22.47
N GLY A 23 -19.39 21.47 -23.13
CA GLY A 23 -19.65 20.13 -22.64
C GLY A 23 -19.01 19.98 -21.26
N THR A 24 -19.82 19.65 -20.26
CA THR A 24 -19.32 19.20 -18.96
C THR A 24 -18.64 17.85 -19.17
N GLU A 25 -17.31 17.85 -19.27
CA GLU A 25 -16.55 16.61 -19.14
C GLU A 25 -16.71 16.11 -17.70
N ALA A 26 -17.60 15.13 -17.53
CA ALA A 26 -17.64 14.36 -16.30
C ALA A 26 -16.28 13.67 -16.16
N ALA A 27 -15.46 14.18 -15.24
CA ALA A 27 -14.22 13.51 -14.85
C ALA A 27 -14.58 12.07 -14.43
N SER A 28 -14.25 11.10 -15.28
CA SER A 28 -14.42 9.69 -14.99
C SER A 28 -13.49 9.35 -13.84
N ALA A 29 -14.04 9.27 -12.62
CA ALA A 29 -13.29 8.80 -11.47
C ALA A 29 -12.80 7.38 -11.78
N ALA A 30 -11.48 7.18 -11.79
CA ALA A 30 -10.90 5.85 -11.90
C ALA A 30 -11.58 4.91 -10.88
N PRO A 31 -11.88 3.64 -11.25
CA PRO A 31 -12.57 2.74 -10.33
C PRO A 31 -11.74 2.60 -9.05
N ALA A 32 -12.37 2.88 -7.91
CA ALA A 32 -11.76 2.67 -6.61
C ALA A 32 -11.34 1.19 -6.49
N VAL A 33 -10.08 0.95 -6.11
CA VAL A 33 -9.54 -0.41 -5.91
C VAL A 33 -10.43 -1.16 -4.92
N SER A 34 -10.91 -2.34 -5.31
CA SER A 34 -11.85 -3.11 -4.48
C SER A 34 -11.17 -3.63 -3.20
N ARG A 35 -11.95 -3.86 -2.13
CA ARG A 35 -11.42 -4.47 -0.89
C ARG A 35 -10.82 -5.86 -1.13
N ALA A 36 -11.39 -6.63 -2.06
CA ALA A 36 -10.85 -7.94 -2.45
C ALA A 36 -9.47 -7.82 -3.11
N GLU A 37 -9.30 -6.82 -3.98
CA GLU A 37 -8.02 -6.53 -4.63
C GLU A 37 -6.97 -6.02 -3.62
N LEU A 38 -7.36 -5.14 -2.70
CA LEU A 38 -6.48 -4.70 -1.60
C LEU A 38 -6.03 -5.88 -0.74
N LYS A 39 -6.96 -6.79 -0.40
CA LYS A 39 -6.63 -8.01 0.34
C LYS A 39 -5.65 -8.89 -0.44
N ALA A 40 -5.86 -9.09 -1.73
CA ALA A 40 -4.96 -9.88 -2.56
C ALA A 40 -3.56 -9.28 -2.64
N ARG A 41 -3.45 -7.95 -2.82
CA ARG A 41 -2.17 -7.22 -2.81
C ARG A 41 -1.45 -7.31 -1.46
N ALA A 42 -2.17 -7.11 -0.35
CA ALA A 42 -1.59 -7.27 0.99
C ALA A 42 -1.07 -8.70 1.23
N ILE A 43 -1.76 -9.73 0.72
CA ILE A 43 -1.27 -11.11 0.78
C ILE A 43 0.00 -11.28 -0.05
N GLY A 44 0.07 -10.66 -1.23
CA GLY A 44 1.27 -10.61 -2.06
C GLY A 44 2.47 -10.06 -1.29
N TYR A 45 2.34 -8.87 -0.70
CA TYR A 45 3.42 -8.24 0.08
C TYR A 45 3.89 -9.08 1.28
N MET A 46 2.98 -9.81 1.93
CA MET A 46 3.35 -10.70 3.03
C MET A 46 4.13 -11.94 2.59
N THR A 47 3.96 -12.42 1.36
CA THR A 47 4.46 -13.74 0.91
C THR A 47 5.63 -13.67 -0.05
N GLU A 48 5.95 -12.49 -0.56
CA GLU A 48 7.10 -12.27 -1.43
C GLU A 48 8.44 -12.31 -0.67
N SER A 49 9.54 -12.17 -1.41
CA SER A 49 10.89 -12.05 -0.81
C SER A 49 10.97 -10.79 0.07
N MET A 50 11.75 -10.85 1.16
CA MET A 50 11.92 -9.70 2.04
C MET A 50 12.44 -8.45 1.30
N SER A 51 13.32 -8.63 0.32
CA SER A 51 13.82 -7.50 -0.49
C SER A 51 12.74 -6.88 -1.40
N ALA A 52 11.74 -7.65 -1.83
CA ALA A 52 10.59 -7.11 -2.56
C ALA A 52 9.67 -6.33 -1.63
N PHE A 53 9.38 -6.90 -0.46
CA PHE A 53 8.60 -6.22 0.57
C PHE A 53 9.21 -4.87 0.94
N GLN A 54 10.52 -4.82 1.20
CA GLN A 54 11.23 -3.56 1.50
C GLN A 54 11.15 -2.53 0.37
N ARG A 55 11.09 -2.95 -0.89
CA ARG A 55 10.87 -2.00 -2.00
C ARG A 55 9.48 -1.37 -1.93
N HIS A 56 8.46 -2.15 -1.58
CA HIS A 56 7.11 -1.63 -1.40
C HIS A 56 6.99 -0.77 -0.14
N ASP A 57 7.64 -1.16 0.95
CA ASP A 57 7.71 -0.39 2.18
C ASP A 57 8.29 1.02 1.94
N ASN A 58 9.40 1.09 1.21
CA ASN A 58 10.00 2.36 0.79
C ASN A 58 9.11 3.21 -0.14
N GLN A 59 8.26 2.56 -0.94
CA GLN A 59 7.32 3.25 -1.85
C GLN A 59 6.01 3.65 -1.16
N ALA A 60 5.69 3.00 -0.04
CA ALA A 60 4.48 3.16 0.74
C ALA A 60 3.19 3.30 -0.12
N PRO A 61 2.89 2.36 -1.04
CA PRO A 61 1.73 2.47 -1.92
C PRO A 61 0.44 2.56 -1.11
N GLN A 62 -0.35 3.57 -1.42
CA GLN A 62 -1.66 3.81 -0.81
C GLN A 62 -2.69 2.80 -1.31
N PRO A 63 -3.71 2.46 -0.51
CA PRO A 63 -4.07 3.02 0.80
C PRO A 63 -3.54 2.21 2.00
N PHE A 64 -2.49 1.40 1.82
CA PHE A 64 -1.98 0.56 2.90
C PHE A 64 -1.31 1.37 4.01
N ASP A 65 -1.43 0.88 5.24
CA ASP A 65 -0.73 1.42 6.40
C ASP A 65 0.65 0.75 6.51
N TRP A 66 1.69 1.50 6.14
CA TRP A 66 3.09 1.10 6.18
C TRP A 66 3.82 1.59 7.43
N ARG A 67 3.12 2.20 8.40
CA ARG A 67 3.76 2.63 9.64
C ARG A 67 4.26 1.40 10.39
N ASP A 68 5.55 1.29 10.61
CA ASP A 68 6.12 0.33 11.54
C ASP A 68 6.43 1.01 12.89
N ASN A 69 6.44 0.22 13.95
CA ASN A 69 7.22 0.55 15.15
C ASN A 69 8.36 -0.45 15.34
N ALA A 70 8.55 -1.34 14.36
CA ALA A 70 9.49 -2.45 14.37
C ALA A 70 9.38 -3.27 15.67
N CYS A 71 10.41 -4.07 15.93
CA CYS A 71 10.57 -4.71 17.24
C CYS A 71 11.15 -3.71 18.26
N SER A 72 10.38 -2.67 18.61
CA SER A 72 10.79 -1.50 19.39
C SER A 72 11.47 -1.80 20.75
N ASN A 73 11.40 -3.05 21.23
CA ASN A 73 11.91 -3.51 22.52
C ASN A 73 13.05 -4.54 22.40
N VAL A 74 13.73 -4.60 21.26
CA VAL A 74 14.63 -5.71 20.93
C VAL A 74 16.04 -5.20 20.66
N PRO A 75 17.06 -5.67 21.42
CA PRO A 75 18.45 -5.24 21.25
C PRO A 75 19.08 -5.61 19.89
N ASP A 76 18.51 -6.56 19.16
CA ASP A 76 19.10 -7.11 17.93
C ASP A 76 18.39 -6.58 16.67
N GLY A 77 19.15 -5.88 15.81
CA GLY A 77 18.62 -5.30 14.56
C GLY A 77 18.31 -6.30 13.44
N ILE A 78 18.74 -7.56 13.55
CA ILE A 78 18.60 -8.54 12.47
C ILE A 78 17.14 -8.92 12.16
N PHE A 79 16.23 -8.76 13.13
CA PHE A 79 14.81 -9.06 12.94
C PHE A 79 14.00 -7.85 12.48
N LYS A 80 14.60 -6.66 12.36
CA LYS A 80 13.85 -5.43 12.02
C LYS A 80 12.92 -5.63 10.82
N ASN A 81 13.43 -6.11 9.69
CA ASN A 81 12.62 -6.28 8.49
C ASN A 81 11.47 -7.30 8.67
N ALA A 82 11.67 -8.33 9.50
CA ALA A 82 10.61 -9.28 9.85
C ALA A 82 9.52 -8.59 10.68
N CYS A 83 9.91 -7.71 11.60
CA CYS A 83 8.97 -6.94 12.43
C CYS A 83 8.20 -5.93 11.58
N ASP A 84 8.86 -5.23 10.66
CA ASP A 84 8.22 -4.26 9.77
C ASP A 84 7.12 -4.95 8.92
N ARG A 85 7.41 -6.15 8.40
CA ARG A 85 6.40 -6.96 7.68
C ARG A 85 5.28 -7.49 8.56
N HIS A 86 5.57 -7.84 9.81
CA HIS A 86 4.56 -8.25 10.78
C HIS A 86 3.59 -7.11 11.11
N ASP A 87 4.13 -5.91 11.34
CA ASP A 87 3.38 -4.68 11.58
C ASP A 87 2.47 -4.34 10.40
N PHE A 88 2.99 -4.42 9.17
CA PHE A 88 2.19 -4.27 7.95
C PHE A 88 0.98 -5.23 7.97
N GLY A 89 1.19 -6.50 8.28
CA GLY A 89 0.11 -7.49 8.36
C GLY A 89 -0.93 -7.12 9.42
N TYR A 90 -0.51 -6.75 10.62
CA TYR A 90 -1.41 -6.38 11.72
C TYR A 90 -2.24 -5.14 11.40
N ARG A 91 -1.63 -4.14 10.78
CA ARG A 91 -2.29 -2.87 10.45
C ARG A 91 -3.25 -3.02 9.28
N ASN A 92 -2.94 -3.84 8.28
CA ASN A 92 -3.78 -3.93 7.09
C ASN A 92 -4.86 -5.03 7.18
N PHE A 93 -4.56 -6.19 7.78
CA PHE A 93 -5.59 -7.22 7.99
C PHE A 93 -6.44 -6.98 9.24
N GLY A 94 -5.83 -6.45 10.30
CA GLY A 94 -6.43 -6.21 11.61
C GLY A 94 -7.04 -4.82 11.74
N LYS A 95 -6.41 -3.92 12.51
CA LYS A 95 -7.04 -2.66 12.98
C LYS A 95 -7.29 -1.59 11.91
N GLY A 96 -6.43 -1.48 10.90
CA GLY A 96 -6.50 -0.44 9.88
C GLY A 96 -7.54 -0.79 8.81
N LEU A 97 -7.07 -1.27 7.66
CA LEU A 97 -7.96 -1.57 6.52
C LEU A 97 -8.93 -2.73 6.75
N ARG A 98 -8.75 -3.51 7.84
CA ARG A 98 -9.63 -4.63 8.23
C ARG A 98 -9.85 -5.63 7.09
N LEU A 99 -8.80 -5.90 6.30
CA LEU A 99 -8.90 -6.74 5.11
C LEU A 99 -9.26 -8.19 5.43
N ASP A 100 -8.94 -8.68 6.64
CA ASP A 100 -9.27 -10.03 7.11
C ASP A 100 -9.05 -10.15 8.63
N ARG A 101 -10.00 -9.63 9.42
CA ARG A 101 -9.86 -9.52 10.89
C ARG A 101 -10.31 -10.81 11.58
N THR A 102 -9.59 -11.91 11.33
CA THR A 102 -9.85 -13.25 11.89
C THR A 102 -8.65 -13.80 12.65
N GLU A 103 -8.86 -14.70 13.63
CA GLU A 103 -7.76 -15.39 14.33
C GLU A 103 -6.93 -16.25 13.37
N ALA A 104 -7.56 -16.86 12.37
CA ALA A 104 -6.86 -17.60 11.33
C ALA A 104 -5.88 -16.69 10.56
N ARG A 105 -6.31 -15.47 10.20
CA ARG A 105 -5.43 -14.49 9.56
C ARG A 105 -4.33 -14.02 10.50
N ARG A 106 -4.65 -13.71 11.76
CA ARG A 106 -3.64 -13.30 12.74
C ARG A 106 -2.56 -14.35 12.90
N LYS A 107 -2.95 -15.62 13.07
CA LYS A 107 -2.02 -16.75 13.13
C LYS A 107 -1.17 -16.84 11.86
N TRP A 108 -1.76 -16.69 10.67
CA TRP A 108 -1.02 -16.70 9.41
C TRP A 108 0.03 -15.58 9.33
N VAL A 109 -0.30 -14.36 9.80
CA VAL A 109 0.67 -13.25 9.88
C VAL A 109 1.80 -13.59 10.88
N ASP A 110 1.46 -14.13 12.05
CA ASP A 110 2.45 -14.53 13.06
C ASP A 110 3.37 -15.68 12.56
N ASP A 111 2.81 -16.64 11.83
CA ASP A 111 3.57 -17.72 11.20
C ASP A 111 4.55 -17.19 10.15
N GLN A 112 4.15 -16.19 9.35
CA GLN A 112 5.03 -15.54 8.39
C GLN A 112 6.17 -14.80 9.09
N PHE A 113 5.87 -14.08 10.18
CA PHE A 113 6.89 -13.42 11.00
C PHE A 113 7.94 -14.40 11.53
N LYS A 114 7.51 -15.58 12.01
CA LYS A 114 8.44 -16.63 12.43
C LYS A 114 9.36 -17.08 11.30
N LYS A 115 8.81 -17.31 10.10
CA LYS A 115 9.60 -17.71 8.91
C LYS A 115 10.63 -16.65 8.54
N ASP A 116 10.25 -15.38 8.63
CA ASP A 116 11.12 -14.26 8.28
C ASP A 116 12.29 -14.13 9.26
N MET A 117 12.02 -14.25 10.55
CA MET A 117 13.08 -14.29 11.57
C MET A 117 14.01 -15.48 11.37
N TYR A 118 13.48 -16.66 11.03
CA TYR A 118 14.31 -17.84 10.74
C TYR A 118 15.20 -17.62 9.52
N LYS A 119 14.68 -16.99 8.46
CA LYS A 119 15.47 -16.63 7.28
C LYS A 119 16.55 -15.60 7.62
N ALA A 120 16.23 -14.60 8.44
CA ALA A 120 17.21 -13.62 8.92
C ALA A 120 18.33 -14.29 9.74
N CYS A 121 18.00 -15.29 10.56
CA CYS A 121 19.00 -16.10 11.27
C CYS A 121 19.94 -16.81 10.30
N GLU A 122 19.38 -17.48 9.28
CA GLU A 122 20.15 -18.20 8.27
C GLU A 122 21.06 -17.27 7.48
N ASP A 123 20.56 -16.10 7.08
CA ASP A 123 21.32 -15.13 6.30
C ASP A 123 22.45 -14.49 7.09
N ALA A 124 22.25 -14.26 8.39
CA ALA A 124 23.27 -13.64 9.24
C ALA A 124 24.35 -14.64 9.67
N TRP A 125 23.96 -15.87 10.04
CA TRP A 125 24.83 -16.78 10.78
C TRP A 125 24.72 -18.26 10.36
N GLY A 126 24.05 -18.58 9.25
CA GLY A 126 23.73 -19.95 8.87
C GLY A 126 22.78 -20.62 9.88
N PRO A 127 22.84 -21.96 10.07
CA PRO A 127 21.89 -22.72 10.89
C PRO A 127 22.05 -22.50 12.41
N ASN A 128 22.09 -21.26 12.87
CA ASN A 128 22.29 -20.85 14.25
C ASN A 128 21.06 -21.17 15.14
N SER A 129 21.25 -22.06 16.12
CA SER A 129 20.18 -22.51 17.01
C SER A 129 19.75 -21.46 18.05
N LEU A 130 20.67 -20.60 18.50
CA LEU A 130 20.38 -19.55 19.47
C LEU A 130 19.51 -18.45 18.85
N CYS A 131 19.80 -18.06 17.61
CA CYS A 131 18.97 -17.12 16.86
C CYS A 131 17.56 -17.66 16.63
N ARG A 132 17.44 -18.92 16.18
CA ARG A 132 16.13 -19.55 15.98
C ARG A 132 15.33 -19.67 17.27
N ARG A 133 16.01 -19.99 18.40
CA ARG A 133 15.35 -19.99 19.72
C ARG A 133 14.86 -18.59 20.13
N ARG A 134 15.58 -17.53 19.77
CA ARG A 134 15.09 -16.15 19.96
C ARG A 134 13.87 -15.88 19.09
N ALA A 135 13.89 -16.27 17.82
CA ALA A 135 12.73 -16.15 16.93
C ALA A 135 11.49 -16.90 17.47
N ASP A 136 11.69 -18.07 18.09
CA ASP A 136 10.61 -18.80 18.78
C ASP A 136 9.98 -18.00 19.92
N VAL A 137 10.80 -17.35 20.76
CA VAL A 137 10.32 -16.49 21.86
C VAL A 137 9.46 -15.35 21.32
N TYR A 138 9.86 -14.75 20.20
CA TYR A 138 9.15 -13.60 19.61
C TYR A 138 7.82 -14.02 19.02
N TYR A 139 7.82 -15.13 18.30
CA TYR A 139 6.61 -15.76 17.81
C TYR A 139 5.65 -16.08 18.96
N GLN A 140 6.13 -16.68 20.05
CA GLN A 140 5.29 -16.95 21.23
C GLN A 140 4.75 -15.66 21.87
N GLY A 141 5.55 -14.60 21.92
CA GLY A 141 5.14 -13.26 22.37
C GLY A 141 3.94 -12.73 21.58
N VAL A 142 4.03 -12.67 20.25
CA VAL A 142 2.92 -12.18 19.42
C VAL A 142 1.70 -13.11 19.44
N ARG A 143 1.91 -14.43 19.57
CA ARG A 143 0.80 -15.39 19.69
C ARG A 143 0.01 -15.18 20.99
N SER A 144 0.69 -14.96 22.10
CA SER A 144 0.10 -14.81 23.43
C SER A 144 -0.48 -13.42 23.69
N GLN A 145 0.17 -12.35 23.20
CA GLN A 145 -0.16 -10.97 23.56
C GLN A 145 -0.63 -10.10 22.38
N GLY A 146 -0.48 -10.58 21.14
CA GLY A 146 -0.77 -9.78 19.94
C GLY A 146 -2.26 -9.57 19.64
N ALA A 147 -3.18 -10.27 20.33
CA ALA A 147 -4.61 -10.16 20.05
C ALA A 147 -5.13 -8.71 20.18
N GLY A 148 -4.73 -7.98 21.23
CA GLY A 148 -5.13 -6.59 21.42
C GLY A 148 -4.63 -5.67 20.29
N ALA A 149 -3.43 -5.92 19.76
CA ALA A 149 -2.85 -5.17 18.65
C ALA A 149 -3.49 -5.51 17.29
N PHE A 150 -4.00 -6.73 17.10
CA PHE A 150 -4.66 -7.15 15.86
C PHE A 150 -6.15 -6.81 15.84
N PHE A 151 -6.86 -7.06 16.94
CA PHE A 151 -8.31 -6.93 17.01
C PHE A 151 -8.81 -5.63 17.61
N GLY A 152 -8.10 -4.98 18.54
CA GLY A 152 -8.65 -3.80 19.23
C GLY A 152 -8.67 -2.52 18.40
#